data_AF-A0A7Y5DYS7-F1
#
_entry.id   AF-A0A7Y5DYS7-F1
#
_cell.length_a   1.000
_cell.length_b   1.000
_cell.length_c   1.000
_cell.angle_alpha   90.00
_cell.angle_beta   90.00
_cell.angle_gamma   90.00
#
_symmetry.space_group_name_H-M   'P 1'
#
loop_
_entity.id
_entity.type
_entity.pdbx_description
1 polymer ?
#
loop_
_entity_poly.entity_id
_entity_poly.type
_entity_poly.pdbx_seq_one_letter_code
_entity_poly.pdbx_strand_id
1 'polypeptide(L)'
;MKKQLLGFGLALGVAGALGVSDADAKERELAGWRVEGTGTGIVDGQKYSLFNLDQKGYAKMQDRAGLNLGWTPSANNAMAIKHKGSGPLKCGEVFALFVEKEWLMYDKQRFGINLSSRTQLKDEYYQWKFTSCTEGEVIQLNTPVTLTNTKENDCLVGAKRAIGVNVAWCDDTTTVRGKNYRSADVPR
;
A
#
# COMPACT_ATOMS: atom_id res chain seq x y z
N MET A 1 -49.32 55.62 -13.82
CA MET A 1 -48.91 56.91 -13.20
C MET A 1 -47.67 56.67 -12.36
N LYS A 2 -46.67 57.54 -12.51
CA LYS A 2 -45.38 57.57 -11.79
C LYS A 2 -45.58 57.81 -10.28
N LYS A 3 -44.74 57.20 -9.44
CA LYS A 3 -44.26 57.68 -8.11
C LYS A 3 -43.20 56.67 -7.63
N GLN A 4 -41.91 56.98 -7.76
CA GLN A 4 -41.03 57.79 -6.90
C GLN A 4 -40.14 56.90 -6.01
N LEU A 5 -38.83 57.06 -6.22
CA LEU A 5 -37.71 56.54 -5.42
C LEU A 5 -37.65 57.16 -4.02
N LEU A 6 -37.09 56.41 -3.07
CA LEU A 6 -36.16 56.78 -1.98
C LEU A 6 -35.95 55.48 -1.17
N GLY A 7 -34.78 54.89 -0.96
CA GLY A 7 -33.46 55.43 -0.63
C GLY A 7 -33.05 54.84 0.73
N PHE A 8 -31.76 54.51 0.93
CA PHE A 8 -31.11 53.87 2.11
C PHE A 8 -31.23 52.34 2.19
N GLY A 9 -30.18 51.55 2.40
CA GLY A 9 -28.77 51.82 2.65
C GLY A 9 -28.00 50.48 2.74
N LEU A 10 -26.68 50.58 2.54
CA LEU A 10 -25.58 49.65 2.84
C LEU A 10 -25.89 48.28 3.48
N ALA A 11 -25.37 47.20 2.88
CA ALA A 11 -24.19 46.49 3.40
C ALA A 11 -23.78 45.35 2.44
N LEU A 12 -22.59 45.45 1.84
CA LEU A 12 -21.88 44.31 1.27
C LEU A 12 -21.50 43.36 2.42
N GLY A 13 -22.19 42.22 2.51
CA GLY A 13 -21.72 41.07 3.26
C GLY A 13 -21.27 40.01 2.27
N VAL A 14 -19.99 40.02 1.89
CA VAL A 14 -19.37 38.89 1.19
C VAL A 14 -19.27 37.77 2.22
N ALA A 15 -20.27 36.87 2.24
CA ALA A 15 -20.16 35.60 2.93
C ALA A 15 -19.21 34.72 2.11
N GLY A 16 -17.91 34.91 2.32
CA GLY A 16 -16.92 33.93 1.93
C GLY A 16 -17.18 32.66 2.73
N ALA A 17 -17.84 31.68 2.10
CA ALA A 17 -17.79 30.32 2.57
C ALA A 17 -16.32 29.90 2.51
N LEU A 18 -15.66 29.92 3.67
CA LEU A 18 -14.37 29.27 3.86
C LEU A 18 -14.61 27.80 3.56
N GLY A 19 -14.24 27.40 2.34
CA GLY A 19 -14.06 26.01 1.99
C GLY A 19 -13.01 25.47 2.94
N VAL A 20 -13.47 24.71 3.94
CA VAL A 20 -12.60 23.80 4.66
C VAL A 20 -12.31 22.70 3.64
N SER A 21 -11.26 22.91 2.84
CA SER A 21 -10.63 21.79 2.17
C SER A 21 -10.11 20.93 3.31
N ASP A 22 -10.77 19.80 3.57
CA ASP A 22 -10.12 18.67 4.18
C ASP A 22 -8.85 18.44 3.36
N ALA A 23 -7.74 18.93 3.87
CA ALA A 23 -6.44 18.46 3.45
C ALA A 23 -6.39 17.03 3.96
N ASP A 24 -7.01 16.11 3.21
CA ASP A 24 -6.75 14.69 3.29
C ASP A 24 -5.24 14.56 3.35
N ALA A 25 -4.73 14.23 4.53
CA ALA A 25 -3.32 13.97 4.72
C ALA A 25 -2.97 12.93 3.67
N LYS A 26 -2.22 13.33 2.66
CA LYS A 26 -1.88 12.47 1.54
C LYS A 26 -1.20 11.24 2.15
N GLU A 27 -1.89 10.09 2.14
CA GLU A 27 -1.35 8.82 2.63
C GLU A 27 0.07 8.71 2.09
N ARG A 28 1.05 8.48 2.96
CA ARG A 28 2.44 8.53 2.55
C ARG A 28 2.72 7.35 1.64
N GLU A 29 2.64 7.54 0.34
CA GLU A 29 2.97 6.48 -0.61
C GLU A 29 4.49 6.34 -0.78
N LEU A 30 5.01 5.17 -0.40
CA LEU A 30 6.39 4.78 -0.66
C LEU A 30 6.42 3.62 -1.65
N ALA A 31 6.88 3.92 -2.86
CA ALA A 31 7.15 2.90 -3.88
C ALA A 31 8.31 2.01 -3.44
N GLY A 32 7.98 0.94 -2.71
CA GLY A 32 8.92 0.03 -2.06
C GLY A 32 9.00 -1.36 -2.70
N TRP A 33 8.17 -1.62 -3.70
CA TRP A 33 7.99 -2.95 -4.27
C TRP A 33 8.07 -2.94 -5.78
N ARG A 34 8.39 -4.11 -6.35
CA ARG A 34 8.32 -4.38 -7.78
C ARG A 34 7.81 -5.80 -7.97
N VAL A 35 6.81 -5.98 -8.83
CA VAL A 35 6.35 -7.32 -9.22
C VAL A 35 7.09 -7.72 -10.48
N GLU A 36 7.90 -8.76 -10.39
CA GLU A 36 8.74 -9.24 -11.48
C GLU A 36 8.15 -10.49 -12.13
N GLY A 37 8.19 -10.49 -13.46
CA GLY A 37 7.70 -11.58 -14.29
C GLY A 37 7.59 -11.17 -15.75
N THR A 38 6.87 -11.96 -16.52
CA THR A 38 6.62 -11.75 -17.96
C THR A 38 5.13 -11.58 -18.24
N GLY A 39 4.81 -10.99 -19.39
CA GLY A 39 3.42 -10.76 -19.81
C GLY A 39 3.03 -9.27 -19.79
N THR A 40 1.74 -9.01 -19.98
CA THR A 40 1.18 -7.65 -20.12
C THR A 40 0.72 -7.03 -18.80
N GLY A 41 0.77 -7.78 -17.70
CA GLY A 41 0.35 -7.33 -16.37
C GLY A 41 0.29 -8.47 -15.37
N ILE A 42 -0.27 -8.19 -14.19
CA ILE A 42 -0.47 -9.18 -13.13
C ILE A 42 -1.84 -9.85 -13.34
N VAL A 43 -1.88 -11.16 -13.46
CA VAL A 43 -3.09 -11.94 -13.76
C VAL A 43 -3.33 -12.97 -12.68
N ASP A 44 -4.59 -13.18 -12.31
CA ASP A 44 -5.00 -14.20 -11.35
C ASP A 44 -4.49 -15.60 -11.74
N GLY A 45 -3.98 -16.34 -10.76
CA GLY A 45 -3.45 -17.69 -10.95
C GLY A 45 -2.05 -17.77 -11.57
N GLN A 46 -1.52 -16.67 -12.12
CA GLN A 46 -0.12 -16.60 -12.52
C GLN A 46 0.78 -16.33 -11.30
N LYS A 47 2.02 -16.80 -11.40
CA LYS A 47 3.04 -16.65 -10.36
C LYS A 47 4.10 -15.65 -10.79
N TYR A 48 4.49 -14.79 -9.85
CA TYR A 48 5.44 -13.69 -10.02
C TYR A 48 6.43 -13.67 -8.86
N SER A 49 7.50 -12.90 -9.00
CA SER A 49 8.42 -12.64 -7.89
C SER A 49 8.14 -11.24 -7.32
N LEU A 50 7.87 -11.14 -6.02
CA LEU A 50 7.63 -9.86 -5.35
C LEU A 50 8.93 -9.33 -4.76
N PHE A 51 9.58 -8.39 -5.44
CA PHE A 51 10.85 -7.81 -5.05
C PHE A 51 10.65 -6.59 -4.15
N ASN A 52 11.36 -6.54 -3.02
CA ASN A 52 11.38 -5.39 -2.13
C ASN A 52 12.62 -4.53 -2.40
N LEU A 53 12.41 -3.25 -2.70
CA LEU A 53 13.47 -2.33 -3.14
C LEU A 53 14.44 -1.97 -2.01
N ASP A 54 13.95 -1.82 -0.78
CA ASP A 54 14.80 -1.55 0.40
C ASP A 54 15.62 -2.77 0.83
N GLN A 55 15.00 -3.96 0.81
CA GLN A 55 15.65 -5.21 1.24
C GLN A 55 16.53 -5.82 0.16
N LYS A 56 16.38 -5.39 -1.09
CA LYS A 56 17.06 -5.94 -2.26
C LYS A 56 16.91 -7.47 -2.37
N GLY A 57 15.69 -7.94 -2.15
CA GLY A 57 15.37 -9.37 -2.14
C GLY A 57 13.91 -9.65 -2.43
N TYR A 58 13.64 -10.89 -2.81
CA TYR A 58 12.30 -11.36 -3.15
C TYR A 58 11.61 -11.95 -1.92
N ALA A 59 10.34 -11.60 -1.74
CA ALA A 59 9.51 -12.12 -0.68
C ALA A 59 9.40 -13.64 -0.78
N LYS A 60 9.56 -14.32 0.35
CA LYS A 60 9.29 -15.75 0.54
C LYS A 60 8.70 -15.99 1.92
N MET A 61 8.13 -17.15 2.15
CA MET A 61 7.75 -17.57 3.49
C MET A 61 8.99 -18.07 4.24
N GLN A 62 9.08 -17.73 5.52
CA GLN A 62 10.14 -18.19 6.39
C GLN A 62 9.53 -18.50 7.75
N ASP A 63 9.77 -19.72 8.24
CA ASP A 63 9.24 -20.15 9.53
C ASP A 63 9.96 -19.36 10.64
N ARG A 64 9.24 -18.44 11.28
CA ARG A 64 9.73 -17.63 12.39
C ARG A 64 8.59 -17.18 13.29
N ALA A 65 8.92 -16.70 14.49
CA ALA A 65 7.92 -16.09 15.37
C ALA A 65 7.38 -14.78 14.76
N GLY A 66 6.06 -14.65 14.69
CA GLY A 66 5.37 -13.50 14.10
C GLY A 66 5.02 -13.71 12.63
N LEU A 67 5.13 -12.66 11.81
CA LEU A 67 4.84 -12.73 10.37
C LEU A 67 5.83 -13.67 9.66
N ASN A 68 5.34 -14.75 9.06
CA ASN A 68 6.13 -15.64 8.21
C ASN A 68 6.46 -14.94 6.88
N LEU A 69 7.56 -14.20 6.82
CA LEU A 69 8.00 -13.55 5.58
C LEU A 69 9.53 -13.56 5.57
N GLY A 70 10.16 -13.42 4.44
CA GLY A 70 11.61 -13.52 4.37
C GLY A 70 12.07 -13.04 3.01
N TRP A 71 13.38 -13.06 2.84
CA TRP A 71 14.03 -12.55 1.64
C TRP A 71 14.93 -13.62 1.04
N THR A 72 14.87 -13.76 -0.27
CA THR A 72 15.85 -14.52 -1.05
C THR A 72 16.49 -13.60 -2.08
N PRO A 73 17.79 -13.78 -2.41
CA PRO A 73 18.45 -12.95 -3.42
C PRO A 73 18.02 -13.28 -4.86
N SER A 74 17.37 -14.43 -5.07
CA SER A 74 16.97 -14.92 -6.40
C SER A 74 15.46 -14.88 -6.60
N ALA A 75 15.04 -14.50 -7.81
CA ALA A 75 13.64 -14.58 -8.22
C ALA A 75 13.10 -16.01 -7.99
N ASN A 76 11.86 -16.11 -7.51
CA ASN A 76 11.33 -17.34 -6.92
C ASN A 76 9.90 -17.70 -7.34
N ASN A 77 9.22 -16.82 -8.08
CA ASN A 77 7.81 -16.99 -8.49
C ASN A 77 6.90 -17.36 -7.30
N ALA A 78 7.16 -16.79 -6.12
CA ALA A 78 6.40 -17.09 -4.91
C ALA A 78 5.09 -16.29 -4.81
N MET A 79 5.00 -15.14 -5.47
CA MET A 79 3.83 -14.27 -5.36
C MET A 79 2.73 -14.69 -6.33
N ALA A 80 1.49 -14.64 -5.88
CA ALA A 80 0.30 -14.69 -6.73
C ALA A 80 -0.78 -13.77 -6.14
N ILE A 81 -1.81 -13.49 -6.94
CA ILE A 81 -2.96 -12.71 -6.49
C ILE A 81 -4.26 -13.48 -6.73
N LYS A 82 -5.30 -13.04 -6.03
CA LYS A 82 -6.69 -13.20 -6.44
C LYS A 82 -7.40 -11.86 -6.32
N HIS A 83 -8.12 -11.44 -7.35
CA HIS A 83 -9.01 -10.28 -7.27
C HIS A 83 -10.42 -10.67 -7.72
N LYS A 84 -11.40 -9.79 -7.49
CA LYS A 84 -12.82 -10.05 -7.83
C LYS A 84 -13.18 -9.64 -9.26
N GLY A 85 -12.22 -9.05 -9.98
CA GLY A 85 -12.37 -8.63 -11.36
C GLY A 85 -12.02 -9.73 -12.36
N SER A 86 -11.87 -9.33 -13.61
CA SER A 86 -11.48 -10.21 -14.71
C SER A 86 -10.34 -9.58 -15.51
N GLY A 87 -9.40 -10.42 -15.95
CA GLY A 87 -8.26 -9.99 -16.76
C GLY A 87 -7.07 -9.54 -15.90
N PRO A 88 -6.16 -8.74 -16.48
CA PRO A 88 -5.03 -8.19 -15.73
C PRO A 88 -5.50 -7.20 -14.66
N LEU A 89 -4.90 -7.30 -13.48
CA LEU A 89 -5.11 -6.40 -12.36
C LEU A 89 -4.78 -4.95 -12.75
N LYS A 90 -5.71 -4.05 -12.44
CA LYS A 90 -5.54 -2.62 -12.64
C LYS A 90 -5.10 -1.91 -11.36
N CYS A 91 -4.46 -0.75 -11.52
CA CYS A 91 -4.13 0.13 -10.42
C CYS A 91 -5.40 0.51 -9.63
N GLY A 92 -5.29 0.47 -8.30
CA GLY A 92 -6.40 0.73 -7.38
C GLY A 92 -7.30 -0.47 -7.07
N GLU A 93 -7.28 -1.53 -7.89
CA GLU A 93 -8.11 -2.71 -7.63
C GLU A 93 -7.66 -3.49 -6.40
N VAL A 94 -8.65 -3.98 -5.64
CA VAL A 94 -8.41 -4.73 -4.41
C VAL A 94 -8.23 -6.22 -4.71
N PHE A 95 -7.16 -6.79 -4.15
CA PHE A 95 -6.80 -8.19 -4.28
C PHE A 95 -6.40 -8.80 -2.93
N ALA A 96 -6.38 -10.13 -2.89
CA ALA A 96 -5.72 -10.90 -1.85
C ALA A 96 -4.32 -11.27 -2.32
N LEU A 97 -3.32 -11.08 -1.45
CA LEU A 97 -1.90 -11.30 -1.76
C LEU A 97 -1.47 -12.66 -1.24
N PHE A 98 -1.02 -13.54 -2.13
CA PHE A 98 -0.43 -14.82 -1.79
C PHE A 98 1.08 -14.77 -1.94
N VAL A 99 1.81 -15.34 -0.98
CA VAL A 99 3.25 -15.54 -1.06
C VAL A 99 3.58 -16.97 -0.64
N GLU A 100 4.13 -17.74 -1.58
CA GLU A 100 4.59 -19.12 -1.50
C GLU A 100 3.54 -20.16 -1.07
N LYS A 101 3.09 -20.10 0.19
CA LYS A 101 2.12 -21.02 0.80
C LYS A 101 1.02 -20.32 1.60
N GLU A 102 1.08 -19.00 1.78
CA GLU A 102 0.18 -18.27 2.67
C GLU A 102 -0.34 -16.97 2.05
N TRP A 103 -1.56 -16.60 2.44
CA TRP A 103 -2.20 -15.32 2.14
C TRP A 103 -1.81 -14.30 3.19
N LEU A 104 -1.19 -13.21 2.77
CA LEU A 104 -0.83 -12.09 3.64
C LEU A 104 -2.05 -11.26 3.97
N MET A 105 -2.14 -10.85 5.24
CA MET A 105 -3.28 -10.09 5.73
C MET A 105 -2.89 -9.10 6.81
N TYR A 106 -3.61 -7.98 6.87
CA TYR A 106 -3.65 -7.18 8.08
C TYR A 106 -4.30 -7.98 9.18
N ASP A 107 -3.68 -7.98 10.35
CA ASP A 107 -4.23 -8.57 11.57
C ASP A 107 -3.52 -7.94 12.76
N LYS A 108 -4.28 -7.44 13.74
CA LYS A 108 -3.69 -6.77 14.90
C LYS A 108 -2.85 -7.78 15.69
N GLN A 109 -1.57 -7.47 15.87
CA GLN A 109 -0.66 -8.32 16.62
C GLN A 109 -0.37 -7.69 17.99
N ARG A 110 -0.18 -8.54 19.01
CA ARG A 110 0.28 -8.06 20.32
C ARG A 110 1.73 -7.54 20.29
N PHE A 111 2.53 -8.10 19.38
CA PHE A 111 3.94 -7.77 19.20
C PHE A 111 4.29 -7.72 17.72
N GLY A 112 5.26 -6.90 17.34
CA GLY A 112 5.71 -6.79 15.95
C GLY A 112 4.89 -5.80 15.13
N ILE A 113 4.69 -6.12 13.85
CA ILE A 113 3.85 -5.33 12.93
C ILE A 113 2.47 -5.97 12.85
N ASN A 114 1.42 -5.18 12.59
CA ASN A 114 0.03 -5.65 12.41
C ASN A 114 -0.16 -6.41 11.08
N LEU A 115 0.58 -7.50 10.91
CA LEU A 115 0.50 -8.37 9.76
C LEU A 115 0.50 -9.82 10.23
N SER A 116 -0.25 -10.63 9.51
CA SER A 116 -0.28 -12.06 9.68
C SER A 116 -0.44 -12.76 8.34
N SER A 117 -0.47 -14.07 8.37
CA SER A 117 -0.63 -14.91 7.20
C SER A 117 -1.48 -16.13 7.51
N ARG A 118 -2.20 -16.64 6.49
CA ARG A 118 -3.08 -17.81 6.62
C ARG A 118 -2.98 -18.69 5.38
N THR A 119 -3.06 -20.01 5.57
CA THR A 119 -2.98 -20.98 4.46
C THR A 119 -4.27 -21.02 3.63
N GLN A 120 -5.41 -20.74 4.25
CA GLN A 120 -6.71 -20.69 3.58
C GLN A 120 -7.09 -19.25 3.26
N LEU A 121 -7.60 -19.00 2.04
CA LEU A 121 -8.14 -17.70 1.67
C LEU A 121 -9.55 -17.51 2.23
N LYS A 122 -9.84 -16.29 2.67
CA LYS A 122 -11.19 -15.83 3.03
C LYS A 122 -11.46 -14.44 2.46
N ASP A 123 -12.73 -14.07 2.39
CA ASP A 123 -13.17 -12.80 1.79
C ASP A 123 -12.58 -11.57 2.49
N GLU A 124 -12.35 -11.63 3.80
CA GLU A 124 -11.75 -10.53 4.55
C GLU A 124 -10.25 -10.30 4.24
N TYR A 125 -9.59 -11.19 3.50
CA TYR A 125 -8.18 -11.05 3.12
C TYR A 125 -7.97 -10.31 1.80
N TYR A 126 -9.05 -9.94 1.11
CA TYR A 126 -9.02 -9.03 -0.03
C TYR A 126 -8.88 -7.59 0.49
N GLN A 127 -7.63 -7.19 0.69
CA GLN A 127 -7.31 -5.93 1.36
C GLN A 127 -6.03 -5.28 0.88
N TRP A 128 -5.48 -5.75 -0.25
CA TRP A 128 -4.29 -5.18 -0.84
C TRP A 128 -4.67 -4.47 -2.12
N LYS A 129 -4.02 -3.35 -2.42
CA LYS A 129 -4.08 -2.69 -3.72
C LYS A 129 -2.69 -2.20 -4.08
N PHE A 130 -2.41 -2.11 -5.38
CA PHE A 130 -1.23 -1.39 -5.85
C PHE A 130 -1.62 0.06 -6.11
N THR A 131 -0.77 0.99 -5.66
CA THR A 131 -0.90 2.43 -5.90
C THR A 131 0.41 3.02 -6.44
N SER A 132 0.46 4.35 -6.60
CA SER A 132 1.54 5.06 -7.30
C SER A 132 1.72 4.64 -8.77
N CYS A 133 0.61 4.20 -9.38
CA CYS A 133 0.42 3.91 -10.79
C CYS A 133 -0.78 4.72 -11.32
N THR A 134 -1.04 4.70 -12.63
CA THR A 134 -2.23 5.35 -13.19
C THR A 134 -3.48 4.55 -12.83
N GLU A 135 -4.40 5.15 -12.08
CA GLU A 135 -5.67 4.53 -11.67
C GLU A 135 -6.43 3.93 -12.85
N GLY A 136 -6.89 2.68 -12.73
CA GLY A 136 -7.63 1.98 -13.77
C GLY A 136 -6.80 1.45 -14.95
N GLU A 137 -5.50 1.77 -15.03
CA GLU A 137 -4.59 1.14 -15.99
C GLU A 137 -4.02 -0.17 -15.45
N VAL A 138 -3.64 -1.07 -16.37
CA VAL A 138 -3.01 -2.34 -16.01
C VAL A 138 -1.67 -2.08 -15.32
N ILE A 139 -1.45 -2.75 -14.18
CA ILE A 139 -0.18 -2.69 -13.45
C ILE A 139 0.95 -3.24 -14.33
N GLN A 140 1.95 -2.39 -14.61
CA GLN A 140 3.11 -2.76 -15.40
C GLN A 140 4.08 -3.60 -14.57
N LEU A 141 4.41 -4.80 -15.06
CA LEU A 141 5.44 -5.64 -14.47
C LEU A 141 6.80 -4.94 -14.52
N ASN A 142 7.68 -5.30 -13.58
CA ASN A 142 9.04 -4.80 -13.47
C ASN A 142 9.16 -3.27 -13.23
N THR A 143 8.06 -2.61 -12.87
CA THR A 143 8.05 -1.21 -12.44
C THR A 143 7.86 -1.09 -10.93
N PRO A 144 8.43 -0.06 -10.28
CA PRO A 144 8.15 0.23 -8.88
C PRO A 144 6.68 0.55 -8.65
N VAL A 145 6.12 0.00 -7.58
CA VAL A 145 4.73 0.21 -7.14
C VAL A 145 4.69 0.36 -5.62
N THR A 146 3.64 1.00 -5.14
CA THR A 146 3.30 1.03 -3.71
C THR A 146 2.32 -0.09 -3.41
N LEU A 147 2.56 -0.86 -2.34
CA LEU A 147 1.67 -1.93 -1.89
C LEU A 147 0.88 -1.43 -0.69
N THR A 148 -0.40 -1.11 -0.90
CA THR A 148 -1.26 -0.48 0.11
C THR A 148 -2.25 -1.47 0.69
N ASN A 149 -2.42 -1.42 2.02
CA ASN A 149 -3.41 -2.22 2.71
C ASN A 149 -4.67 -1.38 2.99
N THR A 150 -5.83 -1.83 2.51
CA THR A 150 -7.11 -1.10 2.64
C THR A 150 -7.79 -1.24 4.00
N LYS A 151 -7.28 -2.11 4.89
CA LYS A 151 -7.75 -2.20 6.28
C LYS A 151 -6.95 -1.31 7.21
N GLU A 152 -5.63 -1.24 7.02
CA GLU A 152 -4.77 -0.31 7.77
C GLU A 152 -4.87 1.13 7.24
N ASN A 153 -5.23 1.32 5.96
CA ASN A 153 -5.12 2.59 5.23
C ASN A 153 -3.68 3.14 5.24
N ASP A 154 -2.71 2.24 5.03
CA ASP A 154 -1.30 2.59 4.93
C ASP A 154 -0.60 1.64 3.93
N CYS A 155 0.53 2.07 3.37
CA CYS A 155 1.38 1.22 2.58
C CYS A 155 2.37 0.41 3.41
N LEU A 156 2.69 -0.78 2.91
CA LEU A 156 3.75 -1.60 3.45
C LEU A 156 5.02 -1.30 2.66
N VAL A 157 6.13 -1.05 3.35
CA VAL A 157 7.45 -0.81 2.73
C VAL A 157 8.52 -1.66 3.40
N GLY A 158 9.62 -1.93 2.70
CA GLY A 158 10.79 -2.50 3.36
C GLY A 158 11.39 -1.49 4.32
N ALA A 159 11.72 -1.90 5.53
CA ALA A 159 12.29 -1.01 6.54
C ALA A 159 13.16 -1.80 7.52
N LYS A 160 14.31 -1.26 7.88
CA LYS A 160 15.15 -1.83 8.92
C LYS A 160 14.43 -1.75 10.27
N ARG A 161 14.49 -2.85 11.01
CA ARG A 161 13.91 -2.99 12.34
C ARG A 161 14.89 -3.65 13.30
N ALA A 162 14.79 -3.29 14.57
CA ALA A 162 15.58 -3.93 15.62
C ALA A 162 15.15 -5.38 15.85
N ILE A 163 13.83 -5.65 15.75
CA ILE A 163 13.23 -6.95 15.99
C ILE A 163 12.15 -7.23 14.94
N GLY A 164 12.14 -8.46 14.44
CA GLY A 164 11.11 -8.98 13.54
C GLY A 164 11.47 -8.85 12.07
N VAL A 165 10.45 -8.84 11.23
CA VAL A 165 10.59 -8.70 9.79
C VAL A 165 11.05 -7.30 9.40
N ASN A 166 11.89 -7.18 8.38
CA ASN A 166 12.32 -5.89 7.84
C ASN A 166 11.27 -5.24 6.92
N VAL A 167 10.05 -5.07 7.43
CA VAL A 167 9.00 -4.22 6.83
C VAL A 167 8.38 -3.34 7.91
N ALA A 168 7.90 -2.17 7.49
CA ALA A 168 7.14 -1.24 8.31
C ALA A 168 5.96 -0.68 7.49
N TRP A 169 4.98 -0.15 8.20
CA TRP A 169 3.98 0.71 7.60
C TRP A 169 4.62 2.05 7.22
N CYS A 170 4.15 2.70 6.16
CA CYS A 170 4.80 3.89 5.62
C CYS A 170 4.75 5.06 6.61
N ASP A 171 3.71 5.16 7.43
CA ASP A 171 3.61 6.18 8.48
C ASP A 171 4.51 5.87 9.71
N ASP A 172 4.86 4.60 9.95
CA ASP A 172 5.86 4.20 10.97
C ASP A 172 7.28 4.12 10.37
N THR A 173 7.54 4.77 9.25
CA THR A 173 8.85 4.73 8.57
C THR A 173 9.55 6.08 8.59
N THR A 174 10.86 6.09 8.86
CA THR A 174 11.74 7.25 8.66
C THR A 174 12.84 6.89 7.67
N THR A 175 13.06 7.75 6.68
CA THR A 175 14.09 7.54 5.65
C THR A 175 15.35 8.31 6.02
N VAL A 176 16.46 7.59 6.24
CA VAL A 176 17.77 8.18 6.55
C VAL A 176 18.78 7.76 5.49
N ARG A 177 19.33 8.74 4.76
CA ARG A 177 20.31 8.50 3.68
C ARG A 177 19.84 7.46 2.65
N GLY A 178 18.57 7.58 2.24
CA GLY A 178 17.96 6.69 1.25
C GLY A 178 17.70 5.26 1.75
N LYS A 179 17.70 5.02 3.07
CA LYS A 179 17.32 3.75 3.68
C LYS A 179 16.15 3.94 4.61
N ASN A 180 15.14 3.09 4.47
CA ASN A 180 13.99 3.10 5.36
C ASN A 180 14.31 2.37 6.67
N TYR A 181 13.91 2.99 7.78
CA TYR A 181 13.93 2.44 9.13
C TYR A 181 12.53 2.56 9.70
N ARG A 182 12.14 1.61 10.55
CA ARG A 182 11.03 1.89 11.46
C ARG A 182 11.40 3.10 12.32
N SER A 183 10.50 4.06 12.47
CA SER A 183 10.79 5.34 13.13
C SER A 183 11.36 5.17 14.54
N ALA A 184 10.86 4.19 15.30
CA ALA A 184 11.38 3.86 16.64
C ALA A 184 12.81 3.26 16.65
N ASP A 185 13.27 2.71 15.53
CA ASP A 185 14.53 1.96 15.40
C ASP A 185 15.62 2.77 14.65
N VAL A 186 15.39 4.06 14.41
CA VAL A 186 16.36 4.95 13.75
C VAL A 186 17.62 5.07 14.63
N PRO A 187 18.83 4.81 14.08
CA PRO A 187 20.08 5.05 14.79
C PRO A 187 20.18 6.52 15.18
N ARG A 188 20.38 6.78 16.48
CA ARG A 188 20.60 8.13 17.03
C ARG A 188 22.06 8.53 16.93
#